data_AF-A0A087XD30-F1
#
_entry.id   AF-A0A087XD30-F1
#
_cell.length_a   1.000
_cell.length_b   1.000
_cell.length_c   1.000
_cell.angle_alpha   90.00
_cell.angle_beta   90.00
_cell.angle_gamma   90.00
#
_symmetry.space_group_name_H-M   'P 1'
#
loop_
_entity.id
_entity.type
_entity.pdbx_description
1 polymer ?
#
loop_
_entity_poly.entity_id
_entity_poly.type
_entity_poly.pdbx_seq_one_letter_code
_entity_poly.pdbx_strand_id
1 'polypeptide(L)'
;GRVHQPLDHFNRQNVKTFTQRFFVNEAYWQRPDGPVFLFIGGEGPIYNFDVLAGHHVDMAKEHRALLLAVEHRFYGDSINPDGLKTENLADLSSQQALADLAVFHQYISQSFNLSSRNTWISFGGSYSGSLSAWFRGKFPNLVYGAVASSAPVKAKLDFSEYSNVVGLGLMNEAVGGSEKCLAKVREAFVLVEATLLDGNFTKVAGDFGCCQTPKNPDDQMELMQNLADIIMGSVQYNEEGVLMSIKELCGVMTETTRNTFRKCAYYRYNKYVQMYHNTSDESCLDVSHEETVKNLMDTSHKSRRRAERQWTYQTCTEFGFYQTCEDTTCPFSGMVTLQAQTKICTKVFGISQHSLPSRIAFTNSYYGGDNPNTYRVLYVNGGVDPWKELSVVQDSSEESQTVFIKDTAHCADMSKERLTDRHSLRKGRQEIENHVARWLKTAALEKMTKPGA
;
A
#
# COMPACT_ATOMS: atom_id res chain seq x y z
N GLY A 1 -7.12 22.90 0.54
CA GLY A 1 -7.78 23.57 -0.59
C GLY A 1 -8.57 22.56 -1.41
N ARG A 2 -9.17 23.03 -2.51
CA ARG A 2 -9.88 22.22 -3.50
C ARG A 2 -9.53 22.71 -4.90
N VAL A 3 -9.31 21.79 -5.84
CA VAL A 3 -9.07 22.09 -7.26
C VAL A 3 -10.15 21.40 -8.10
N HIS A 4 -10.61 22.07 -9.16
CA HIS A 4 -11.53 21.47 -10.13
C HIS A 4 -10.74 20.67 -11.16
N GLN A 5 -11.04 19.39 -11.28
CA GLN A 5 -10.41 18.45 -12.20
C GLN A 5 -11.40 18.02 -13.28
N PRO A 6 -10.96 17.83 -14.54
CA PRO A 6 -11.70 17.04 -15.50
C PRO A 6 -12.02 15.65 -14.94
N LEU A 7 -13.26 15.20 -15.13
CA LEU A 7 -13.63 13.84 -14.73
C LEU A 7 -12.90 12.80 -15.59
N ASP A 8 -12.83 13.05 -16.91
CA ASP A 8 -12.13 12.21 -17.87
C ASP A 8 -11.13 13.03 -18.69
N HIS A 9 -9.83 12.81 -18.45
CA HIS A 9 -8.74 13.48 -19.17
C HIS A 9 -8.52 12.96 -20.59
N PHE A 10 -9.04 11.76 -20.90
CA PHE A 10 -8.81 11.06 -22.16
C PHE A 10 -10.01 11.13 -23.11
N ASN A 11 -11.15 11.68 -22.67
CA ASN A 11 -12.30 12.00 -23.51
C ASN A 11 -12.64 13.49 -23.47
N ARG A 12 -12.19 14.25 -24.48
CA ARG A 12 -12.44 15.70 -24.59
C ARG A 12 -13.91 16.09 -24.77
N GLN A 13 -14.78 15.15 -25.15
CA GLN A 13 -16.22 15.43 -25.24
C GLN A 13 -16.90 15.41 -23.88
N ASN A 14 -16.28 14.77 -22.88
CA ASN A 14 -16.78 14.77 -21.51
C ASN A 14 -16.35 16.06 -20.82
N VAL A 15 -17.31 16.97 -20.61
CA VAL A 15 -17.09 18.25 -19.92
C VAL A 15 -17.36 18.19 -18.41
N LYS A 16 -17.66 17.00 -17.87
CA LYS A 16 -17.89 16.84 -16.43
C LYS A 16 -16.59 17.05 -15.66
N THR A 17 -16.74 17.51 -14.43
CA THR A 17 -15.64 17.74 -13.51
C THR A 17 -15.91 17.09 -12.15
N PHE A 18 -14.86 16.96 -11.36
CA PHE A 18 -14.98 16.66 -9.93
C PHE A 18 -14.09 17.61 -9.14
N THR A 19 -14.28 17.64 -7.82
CA THR A 19 -13.46 18.47 -6.93
C THR A 19 -12.46 17.60 -6.19
N GLN A 20 -11.18 17.87 -6.37
CA GLN A 20 -10.09 17.14 -5.72
C GLN A 20 -9.57 17.93 -4.52
N ARG A 21 -9.43 17.24 -3.38
CA ARG A 21 -8.92 17.80 -2.13
C ARG A 21 -7.40 17.81 -2.13
N PHE A 22 -6.82 18.84 -1.51
CA PHE A 22 -5.38 18.90 -1.23
C PHE A 22 -5.08 19.68 0.05
N PHE A 23 -3.91 19.46 0.64
CA PHE A 23 -3.36 20.24 1.74
C PHE A 23 -2.09 20.97 1.29
N VAL A 24 -1.82 22.11 1.95
CA VAL A 24 -0.63 22.93 1.73
C VAL A 24 -0.04 23.28 3.08
N ASN A 25 1.27 23.19 3.20
CA ASN A 25 2.00 23.75 4.33
C ASN A 25 3.14 24.63 3.80
N GLU A 26 3.04 25.92 4.09
CA GLU A 26 3.99 26.95 3.66
C GLU A 26 5.01 27.33 4.75
N ALA A 27 4.90 26.74 5.94
CA ALA A 27 5.63 27.20 7.13
C ALA A 27 7.17 27.19 6.97
N TYR A 28 7.68 26.34 6.07
CA TYR A 28 9.12 26.22 5.80
C TYR A 28 9.54 26.81 4.45
N TRP A 29 8.61 27.25 3.61
CA TRP A 29 8.90 27.56 2.23
C TRP A 29 9.70 28.86 2.09
N GLN A 30 10.90 28.78 1.50
CA GLN A 30 11.68 29.95 1.14
C GLN A 30 11.11 30.60 -0.13
N ARG A 31 10.13 31.50 0.04
CA ARG A 31 9.56 32.26 -1.07
C ARG A 31 10.62 33.16 -1.75
N PRO A 32 10.59 33.30 -3.09
CA PRO A 32 9.75 32.59 -4.06
C PRO A 32 10.39 31.31 -4.63
N ASP A 33 11.63 30.98 -4.27
CA ASP A 33 12.47 30.06 -5.04
C ASP A 33 12.65 28.66 -4.41
N GLY A 34 12.13 28.43 -3.21
CA GLY A 34 12.23 27.13 -2.53
C GLY A 34 11.60 26.00 -3.37
N PRO A 35 12.13 24.76 -3.25
CA PRO A 35 11.59 23.60 -3.97
C PRO A 35 10.16 23.27 -3.53
N VAL A 36 9.50 22.36 -4.24
CA VAL A 36 8.16 21.89 -3.94
C VAL A 36 8.19 20.40 -3.69
N PHE A 37 7.72 19.98 -2.52
CA PHE A 37 7.61 18.58 -2.14
C PHE A 37 6.14 18.19 -2.19
N LEU A 38 5.82 17.25 -3.09
CA LEU A 38 4.47 16.78 -3.36
C LEU A 38 4.28 15.36 -2.81
N PHE A 39 3.51 15.23 -1.73
CA PHE A 39 2.99 13.95 -1.29
C PHE A 39 1.76 13.57 -2.12
N ILE A 40 1.81 12.41 -2.80
CA ILE A 40 0.70 11.91 -3.62
C ILE A 40 -0.16 10.98 -2.77
N GLY A 41 -1.47 11.22 -2.69
CA GLY A 41 -2.41 10.32 -2.02
C GLY A 41 -2.61 9.02 -2.80
N GLY A 42 -2.81 7.92 -2.08
CA GLY A 42 -3.09 6.59 -2.62
C GLY A 42 -4.57 6.19 -2.46
N GLU A 43 -4.77 4.93 -2.10
CA GLU A 43 -6.04 4.22 -1.92
C GLU A 43 -6.79 4.58 -0.63
N GLY A 44 -6.73 5.85 -0.23
CA GLY A 44 -7.33 6.32 1.01
C GLY A 44 -7.46 7.85 1.09
N PRO A 45 -8.18 8.34 2.11
CA PRO A 45 -8.22 9.78 2.39
C PRO A 45 -6.82 10.29 2.77
N ILE A 46 -6.46 11.47 2.29
CA ILE A 46 -5.36 12.24 2.86
C ILE A 46 -5.82 13.00 4.11
N TYR A 47 -4.89 13.42 4.94
CA TYR A 47 -5.14 14.17 6.18
C TYR A 47 -4.15 15.31 6.33
N ASN A 48 -4.43 16.23 7.26
CA ASN A 48 -3.50 17.32 7.56
C ASN A 48 -2.10 16.81 7.94
N PHE A 49 -1.99 15.63 8.57
CA PHE A 49 -0.69 15.10 8.98
C PHE A 49 0.25 14.87 7.80
N ASP A 50 -0.27 14.60 6.58
CA ASP A 50 0.53 14.34 5.37
C ASP A 50 1.38 15.55 4.95
N VAL A 51 1.12 16.74 5.49
CA VAL A 51 1.95 17.95 5.31
C VAL A 51 2.54 18.48 6.62
N LEU A 52 2.34 17.78 7.74
CA LEU A 52 2.78 18.22 9.08
C LEU A 52 3.79 17.27 9.74
N ALA A 53 3.82 16.00 9.36
CA ALA A 53 4.75 15.01 9.89
C ALA A 53 5.14 13.97 8.83
N GLY A 54 6.29 13.33 9.04
CA GLY A 54 6.85 12.34 8.14
C GLY A 54 8.22 12.77 7.62
N HIS A 55 8.97 11.82 7.06
CA HIS A 55 10.33 12.05 6.60
C HIS A 55 10.40 13.09 5.46
N HIS A 56 9.41 13.11 4.57
CA HIS A 56 9.27 14.14 3.53
C HIS A 56 9.06 15.53 4.11
N VAL A 57 8.40 15.66 5.26
CA VAL A 57 8.22 16.94 5.96
C VAL A 57 9.51 17.39 6.63
N ASP A 58 10.25 16.46 7.23
CA ASP A 58 11.56 16.74 7.84
C ASP A 58 12.56 17.23 6.77
N MET A 59 12.63 16.56 5.62
CA MET A 59 13.42 17.01 4.46
C MET A 59 12.94 18.35 3.90
N ALA A 60 11.63 18.59 3.84
CA ALA A 60 11.09 19.87 3.38
C ALA A 60 11.50 21.03 4.30
N LYS A 61 11.55 20.80 5.62
CA LYS A 61 12.05 21.79 6.57
C LYS A 61 13.52 22.12 6.34
N GLU A 62 14.35 21.11 6.11
CA GLU A 62 15.77 21.29 5.81
C GLU A 62 16.00 22.06 4.51
N HIS A 63 15.27 21.68 3.45
CA HIS A 63 15.41 22.26 2.11
C HIS A 63 14.53 23.49 1.87
N ARG A 64 13.82 23.96 2.89
CA ARG A 64 12.91 25.12 2.84
C ARG A 64 11.88 25.02 1.71
N ALA A 65 11.28 23.83 1.59
CA ALA A 65 10.35 23.47 0.53
C ALA A 65 8.90 23.90 0.84
N LEU A 66 8.12 24.15 -0.21
CA LEU A 66 6.66 24.18 -0.15
C LEU A 66 6.14 22.74 -0.06
N LEU A 67 5.33 22.43 0.95
CA LEU A 67 4.74 21.11 1.13
C LEU A 67 3.31 21.07 0.61
N LEU A 68 3.01 20.03 -0.17
CA LEU A 68 1.70 19.76 -0.75
C LEU A 68 1.34 18.29 -0.50
N ALA A 69 0.08 18.02 -0.21
CA ALA A 69 -0.48 16.67 -0.30
C ALA A 69 -1.74 16.72 -1.16
N VAL A 70 -1.88 15.85 -2.16
CA VAL A 70 -3.04 15.83 -3.06
C VAL A 70 -3.76 14.49 -2.98
N GLU A 71 -5.09 14.54 -2.85
CA GLU A 71 -5.89 13.33 -2.67
C GLU A 71 -6.15 12.63 -3.99
N HIS A 72 -6.15 11.29 -3.98
CA HIS A 72 -6.47 10.51 -5.14
C HIS A 72 -7.96 10.65 -5.52
N ARG A 73 -8.27 10.72 -6.82
CA ARG A 73 -9.65 10.65 -7.31
C ARG A 73 -10.38 9.42 -6.76
N PHE A 74 -11.67 9.55 -6.44
CA PHE A 74 -12.50 8.50 -5.83
C PHE A 74 -12.13 8.07 -4.41
N TYR A 75 -11.13 8.67 -3.77
CA TYR A 75 -10.81 8.44 -2.36
C TYR A 75 -11.05 9.68 -1.50
N GLY A 76 -11.27 9.46 -0.20
CA GLY A 76 -11.55 10.51 0.76
C GLY A 76 -12.72 11.42 0.37
N ASP A 77 -12.45 12.71 0.24
CA ASP A 77 -13.45 13.72 -0.12
C ASP A 77 -13.37 14.11 -1.61
N SER A 78 -12.56 13.40 -2.40
CA SER A 78 -12.36 13.63 -3.84
C SER A 78 -13.26 12.73 -4.68
N ILE A 79 -14.54 12.73 -4.34
CA ILE A 79 -15.59 11.87 -4.91
C ILE A 79 -16.79 12.75 -5.29
N ASN A 80 -17.34 12.53 -6.48
CA ASN A 80 -18.57 13.23 -6.88
C ASN A 80 -19.81 12.71 -6.11
N PRO A 81 -20.85 13.55 -5.95
CA PRO A 81 -22.07 13.16 -5.24
C PRO A 81 -22.87 12.02 -5.87
N ASP A 82 -22.65 11.74 -7.16
CA ASP A 82 -23.24 10.61 -7.89
C ASP A 82 -22.71 9.24 -7.44
N GLY A 83 -21.70 9.22 -6.57
CA GLY A 83 -21.31 8.07 -5.76
C GLY A 83 -20.47 7.04 -6.51
N LEU A 84 -20.45 5.81 -5.97
CA LEU A 84 -19.48 4.77 -6.32
C LEU A 84 -20.10 3.63 -7.13
N LYS A 85 -21.15 3.93 -7.91
CA LYS A 85 -21.69 2.97 -8.87
C LYS A 85 -20.59 2.51 -9.83
N THR A 86 -20.64 1.26 -10.26
CA THR A 86 -19.61 0.68 -11.15
C THR A 86 -19.40 1.50 -12.42
N GLU A 87 -20.46 2.09 -12.98
CA GLU A 87 -20.39 2.99 -14.14
C GLU A 87 -19.55 4.26 -13.88
N ASN A 88 -19.58 4.80 -12.65
CA ASN A 88 -18.78 5.97 -12.27
C ASN A 88 -17.31 5.59 -12.02
N LEU A 89 -17.06 4.36 -11.58
CA LEU A 89 -15.69 3.87 -11.37
C LEU A 89 -14.92 3.67 -12.69
N ALA A 90 -15.57 3.80 -13.85
CA ALA A 90 -14.87 3.83 -15.14
C ALA A 90 -13.79 4.92 -15.22
N ASP A 91 -13.96 6.02 -14.48
CA ASP A 91 -12.99 7.12 -14.38
C ASP A 91 -11.94 6.92 -13.26
N LEU A 92 -12.03 5.82 -12.50
CA LEU A 92 -11.03 5.42 -11.51
C LEU A 92 -9.97 4.56 -12.19
N SER A 93 -8.84 5.19 -12.53
CA SER A 93 -7.64 4.49 -13.00
C SER A 93 -6.38 5.25 -12.62
N SER A 94 -5.25 4.55 -12.58
CA SER A 94 -3.94 5.15 -12.38
C SER A 94 -3.60 6.18 -13.45
N GLN A 95 -3.97 5.96 -14.72
CA GLN A 95 -3.69 6.91 -15.80
C GLN A 95 -4.43 8.23 -15.59
N GLN A 96 -5.70 8.16 -15.20
CA GLN A 96 -6.49 9.35 -14.91
C GLN A 96 -5.96 10.09 -13.67
N ALA A 97 -5.54 9.37 -12.64
CA ALA A 97 -4.93 9.95 -11.45
C ALA A 97 -3.61 10.68 -11.76
N LEU A 98 -2.76 10.11 -12.64
CA LEU A 98 -1.54 10.78 -13.08
C LEU A 98 -1.82 12.07 -13.89
N ALA A 99 -2.91 12.08 -14.67
CA ALA A 99 -3.35 13.29 -15.37
C ALA A 99 -3.90 14.35 -14.39
N ASP A 100 -4.58 13.96 -13.31
CA ASP A 100 -4.95 14.89 -12.23
C ASP A 100 -3.72 15.58 -11.63
N LEU A 101 -2.62 14.84 -11.41
CA LEU A 101 -1.37 15.41 -10.88
C LEU A 101 -0.78 16.47 -11.81
N ALA A 102 -0.88 16.29 -13.13
CA ALA A 102 -0.41 17.28 -14.10
C ALA A 102 -1.25 18.57 -14.04
N VAL A 103 -2.58 18.46 -13.96
CA VAL A 103 -3.48 19.62 -13.80
C VAL A 103 -3.27 20.28 -12.43
N PHE A 104 -3.09 19.49 -11.36
CA PHE A 104 -2.81 20.00 -10.03
C PHE A 104 -1.49 20.76 -9.96
N HIS A 105 -0.43 20.24 -10.58
CA HIS A 105 0.85 20.92 -10.72
C HIS A 105 0.67 22.30 -11.38
N GLN A 106 -0.08 22.38 -12.48
CA GLN A 106 -0.36 23.65 -13.16
C GLN A 106 -1.12 24.62 -12.24
N TYR A 107 -2.18 24.15 -11.59
CA TYR A 107 -2.99 24.94 -10.68
C TYR A 107 -2.16 25.54 -9.52
N ILE A 108 -1.31 24.73 -8.88
CA ILE A 108 -0.43 25.19 -7.80
C ILE A 108 0.63 26.14 -8.33
N SER A 109 1.22 25.85 -9.49
CA SER A 109 2.22 26.73 -10.09
C SER A 109 1.68 28.14 -10.35
N GLN A 110 0.44 28.24 -10.83
CA GLN A 110 -0.24 29.52 -11.01
C GLN A 110 -0.61 30.16 -9.67
N SER A 111 -1.17 29.38 -8.73
CA SER A 111 -1.66 29.90 -7.43
C SER A 111 -0.53 30.45 -6.56
N PHE A 112 0.68 29.90 -6.67
CA PHE A 112 1.84 30.27 -5.87
C PHE A 112 2.93 31.02 -6.65
N ASN A 113 2.67 31.41 -7.91
CA ASN A 113 3.63 32.03 -8.82
C ASN A 113 4.95 31.26 -8.94
N LEU A 114 4.86 29.93 -9.01
CA LEU A 114 6.01 29.07 -9.18
C LEU A 114 6.50 29.14 -10.63
N SER A 115 7.81 28.98 -10.80
CA SER A 115 8.46 29.01 -12.11
C SER A 115 9.41 27.83 -12.26
N SER A 116 10.14 27.77 -13.37
CA SER A 116 11.22 26.80 -13.57
C SER A 116 12.28 26.84 -12.47
N ARG A 117 12.35 27.90 -11.64
CA ARG A 117 13.24 27.97 -10.46
C ARG A 117 12.85 26.99 -9.36
N ASN A 118 11.57 26.68 -9.19
CA ASN A 118 11.08 25.77 -8.15
C ASN A 118 11.23 24.31 -8.61
N THR A 119 12.13 23.55 -7.98
CA THR A 119 12.30 22.12 -8.28
C THR A 119 11.23 21.31 -7.57
N TRP A 120 10.46 20.50 -8.32
CA TRP A 120 9.44 19.61 -7.77
C TRP A 120 9.99 18.21 -7.49
N ILE A 121 9.73 17.67 -6.31
CA ILE A 121 10.02 16.27 -5.94
C ILE A 121 8.73 15.63 -5.44
N SER A 122 8.36 14.46 -5.95
CA SER A 122 7.19 13.71 -5.48
C SER A 122 7.56 12.61 -4.49
N PHE A 123 6.64 12.33 -3.58
CA PHE A 123 6.76 11.34 -2.51
C PHE A 123 5.49 10.50 -2.47
N GLY A 124 5.65 9.21 -2.19
CA GLY A 124 4.54 8.31 -1.97
C GLY A 124 4.97 6.96 -1.42
N GLY A 125 4.05 6.29 -0.74
CA GLY A 125 4.23 4.96 -0.15
C GLY A 125 3.24 3.97 -0.75
N SER A 126 3.63 2.71 -0.93
CA SER A 126 2.74 1.67 -1.49
C SER A 126 2.24 2.05 -2.89
N TYR A 127 0.94 1.89 -3.20
CA TYR A 127 0.36 2.36 -4.46
C TYR A 127 0.61 3.87 -4.72
N SER A 128 0.61 4.71 -3.67
CA SER A 128 1.00 6.11 -3.79
C SER A 128 2.48 6.27 -4.21
N GLY A 129 3.36 5.37 -3.76
CA GLY A 129 4.74 5.26 -4.22
C GLY A 129 4.82 4.88 -5.71
N SER A 130 3.99 3.94 -6.17
CA SER A 130 3.87 3.60 -7.59
C SER A 130 3.43 4.82 -8.41
N LEU A 131 2.44 5.58 -7.95
CA LEU A 131 2.02 6.83 -8.59
C LEU A 131 3.14 7.87 -8.62
N SER A 132 3.94 8.01 -7.56
CA SER A 132 5.10 8.91 -7.53
C SER A 132 6.14 8.53 -8.60
N ALA A 133 6.49 7.25 -8.67
CA ALA A 133 7.39 6.73 -9.71
C ALA A 133 6.84 6.95 -11.12
N TRP A 134 5.56 6.61 -11.35
CA TRP A 134 4.93 6.74 -12.66
C TRP A 134 4.70 8.20 -13.06
N PHE A 135 4.44 9.10 -12.11
CA PHE A 135 4.33 10.53 -12.39
C PHE A 135 5.65 11.08 -12.89
N ARG A 136 6.77 10.72 -12.23
CA ARG A 136 8.10 11.06 -12.73
C ARG A 136 8.42 10.42 -14.07
N GLY A 137 8.03 9.16 -14.28
CA GLY A 137 8.25 8.45 -15.55
C GLY A 137 7.46 9.02 -16.73
N LYS A 138 6.22 9.46 -16.52
CA LYS A 138 5.30 9.92 -17.57
C LYS A 138 5.30 11.44 -17.77
N PHE A 139 5.60 12.20 -16.73
CA PHE A 139 5.62 13.67 -16.75
C PHE A 139 6.97 14.22 -16.26
N PRO A 140 8.11 13.81 -16.85
CA PRO A 140 9.44 14.22 -16.38
C PRO A 140 9.71 15.71 -16.56
N ASN A 141 8.87 16.43 -17.30
CA ASN A 141 8.91 17.89 -17.44
C ASN A 141 8.21 18.62 -16.29
N LEU A 142 7.41 17.93 -15.45
CA LEU A 142 6.65 18.54 -14.36
C LEU A 142 7.27 18.26 -12.98
N VAL A 143 7.79 17.05 -12.76
CA VAL A 143 8.42 16.66 -11.50
C VAL A 143 9.85 16.24 -11.75
N TYR A 144 10.82 16.76 -11.02
CA TYR A 144 12.25 16.55 -11.27
C TYR A 144 12.75 15.19 -10.79
N GLY A 145 12.21 14.69 -9.67
CA GLY A 145 12.54 13.37 -9.11
C GLY A 145 11.42 12.84 -8.22
N ALA A 146 11.44 11.54 -7.96
CA ALA A 146 10.44 10.85 -7.15
C ALA A 146 11.08 9.93 -6.11
N VAL A 147 10.62 10.00 -4.87
CA VAL A 147 10.84 8.97 -3.85
C VAL A 147 9.61 8.07 -3.85
N ALA A 148 9.81 6.80 -4.17
CA ALA A 148 8.78 5.79 -4.29
C ALA A 148 9.06 4.71 -3.24
N SER A 149 8.47 4.88 -2.05
CA SER A 149 8.65 3.94 -0.96
C SER A 149 7.73 2.73 -1.10
N SER A 150 8.31 1.55 -0.99
CA SER A 150 7.64 0.24 -1.00
C SER A 150 6.62 0.11 -2.14
N ALA A 151 7.00 0.61 -3.32
CA ALA A 151 6.11 0.85 -4.44
C ALA A 151 5.93 -0.42 -5.30
N PRO A 152 4.76 -1.08 -5.29
CA PRO A 152 4.49 -2.20 -6.17
C PRO A 152 4.22 -1.69 -7.60
N VAL A 153 5.29 -1.45 -8.37
CA VAL A 153 5.20 -0.95 -9.76
C VAL A 153 4.91 -2.04 -10.78
N LYS A 154 5.09 -3.31 -10.41
CA LYS A 154 4.74 -4.48 -11.22
C LYS A 154 3.35 -4.98 -10.83
N ALA A 155 2.37 -4.78 -11.70
CA ALA A 155 1.06 -5.41 -11.58
C ALA A 155 1.18 -6.93 -11.72
N LYS A 156 0.46 -7.71 -10.91
CA LYS A 156 0.53 -9.17 -10.96
C LYS A 156 -0.79 -9.78 -10.53
N LEU A 157 -1.33 -10.70 -11.34
CA LEU A 157 -2.61 -11.34 -11.03
C LEU A 157 -2.55 -12.14 -9.74
N ASP A 158 -1.76 -13.21 -9.76
CA ASP A 158 -1.54 -14.09 -8.62
C ASP A 158 -0.25 -13.70 -7.91
N PHE A 159 -0.35 -13.27 -6.66
CA PHE A 159 0.76 -12.76 -5.87
C PHE A 159 1.03 -13.64 -4.63
N SER A 160 1.26 -14.93 -4.88
CA SER A 160 1.61 -15.90 -3.84
C SER A 160 2.95 -15.60 -3.14
N GLU A 161 3.89 -14.90 -3.81
CA GLU A 161 5.18 -14.54 -3.19
C GLU A 161 5.03 -13.62 -1.99
N TYR A 162 3.92 -12.88 -1.88
CA TYR A 162 3.59 -12.10 -0.70
C TYR A 162 3.67 -13.00 0.55
N SER A 163 2.94 -14.13 0.53
CA SER A 163 2.89 -15.09 1.63
C SER A 163 4.25 -15.73 1.93
N ASN A 164 5.08 -15.91 0.90
CA ASN A 164 6.43 -16.44 1.05
C ASN A 164 7.34 -15.47 1.81
N VAL A 165 7.31 -14.18 1.45
CA VAL A 165 8.07 -13.16 2.17
C VAL A 165 7.59 -13.02 3.61
N VAL A 166 6.28 -13.13 3.85
CA VAL A 166 5.73 -13.19 5.21
C VAL A 166 6.35 -14.34 6.01
N GLY A 167 6.41 -15.54 5.42
CA GLY A 167 7.08 -16.69 6.03
C GLY A 167 8.57 -16.43 6.34
N LEU A 168 9.30 -15.80 5.43
CA LEU A 168 10.70 -15.41 5.64
C LEU A 168 10.86 -14.35 6.75
N GLY A 169 9.93 -13.40 6.84
CA GLY A 169 9.87 -12.41 7.93
C GLY A 169 9.72 -13.08 9.30
N LEU A 170 8.87 -14.11 9.41
CA LEU A 170 8.69 -14.90 10.64
C LEU A 170 9.93 -15.71 11.04
N MET A 171 10.83 -16.01 10.10
CA MET A 171 12.12 -16.67 10.38
C MET A 171 13.22 -15.69 10.76
N ASN A 172 13.07 -14.41 10.44
CA ASN A 172 14.15 -13.42 10.52
C ASN A 172 14.41 -13.00 11.98
N GLU A 173 15.49 -13.52 12.56
CA GLU A 173 15.90 -13.24 13.94
C GLU A 173 16.14 -11.74 14.21
N ALA A 174 16.55 -10.96 13.19
CA ALA A 174 16.79 -9.53 13.35
C ALA A 174 15.51 -8.79 13.78
N VAL A 175 14.33 -9.26 13.36
CA VAL A 175 13.02 -8.67 13.69
C VAL A 175 12.27 -9.46 14.76
N GLY A 176 12.95 -10.38 15.47
CA GLY A 176 12.36 -11.20 16.52
C GLY A 176 11.68 -12.48 16.03
N GLY A 177 11.90 -12.85 14.77
CA GLY A 177 11.49 -14.13 14.18
C GLY A 177 12.37 -15.31 14.63
N SER A 178 11.98 -16.52 14.21
CA SER A 178 12.79 -17.75 14.29
C SER A 178 12.19 -18.86 13.43
N GLU A 179 12.97 -19.86 13.04
CA GLU A 179 12.44 -21.05 12.33
C GLU A 179 11.31 -21.73 13.12
N LYS A 180 11.44 -21.76 14.45
CA LYS A 180 10.42 -22.31 15.35
C LYS A 180 9.12 -21.50 15.30
N CYS A 181 9.19 -20.18 15.13
CA CYS A 181 8.01 -19.33 14.99
C CYS A 181 7.23 -19.69 13.72
N LEU A 182 7.91 -19.71 12.56
CA LEU A 182 7.30 -20.11 11.29
C LEU A 182 6.69 -21.52 11.38
N ALA A 183 7.41 -22.48 11.95
CA ALA A 183 6.91 -23.85 12.11
C ALA A 183 5.63 -23.89 12.94
N LYS A 184 5.53 -23.08 14.01
CA LYS A 184 4.34 -23.00 14.85
C LYS A 184 3.17 -22.27 14.18
N VAL A 185 3.44 -21.28 13.34
CA VAL A 185 2.41 -20.64 12.51
C VAL A 185 1.83 -21.65 11.52
N ARG A 186 2.68 -22.37 10.77
CA ARG A 186 2.24 -23.44 9.85
C ARG A 186 1.40 -24.50 10.56
N GLU A 187 1.88 -24.99 11.71
CA GLU A 187 1.14 -25.96 12.53
C GLU A 187 -0.23 -25.43 12.97
N ALA A 188 -0.33 -24.15 13.31
CA ALA A 188 -1.61 -23.55 13.70
C ALA A 188 -2.63 -23.56 12.56
N PHE A 189 -2.24 -23.14 11.35
CA PHE A 189 -3.14 -23.14 10.18
C PHE A 189 -3.60 -24.55 9.80
N VAL A 190 -2.69 -25.53 9.82
CA VAL A 190 -3.03 -26.96 9.60
C VAL A 190 -4.06 -27.45 10.63
N LEU A 191 -3.90 -27.08 11.91
CA LEU A 191 -4.84 -27.49 12.96
C LEU A 191 -6.20 -26.80 12.85
N VAL A 192 -6.24 -25.53 12.44
CA VAL A 192 -7.50 -24.82 12.17
C VAL A 192 -8.24 -25.50 11.02
N GLU A 193 -7.55 -25.75 9.91
CA GLU A 193 -8.12 -26.41 8.74
C GLU A 193 -8.63 -27.82 9.06
N ALA A 194 -7.84 -28.63 9.76
CA ALA A 194 -8.27 -29.96 10.22
C ALA A 194 -9.54 -29.88 11.10
N THR A 195 -9.61 -28.89 11.99
CA THR A 195 -10.79 -28.69 12.85
C THR A 195 -12.04 -28.32 12.04
N LEU A 196 -11.89 -27.53 10.98
CA LEU A 196 -12.97 -27.22 10.04
C LEU A 196 -13.40 -28.47 9.25
N LEU A 197 -12.45 -29.27 8.76
CA LEU A 197 -12.73 -30.51 8.03
C LEU A 197 -13.45 -31.57 8.89
N ASP A 198 -13.18 -31.60 10.19
CA ASP A 198 -13.90 -32.43 11.16
C ASP A 198 -15.34 -31.93 11.46
N GLY A 199 -15.77 -30.83 10.84
CA GLY A 199 -17.11 -30.25 11.01
C GLY A 199 -17.27 -29.42 12.29
N ASN A 200 -16.19 -29.09 12.99
CA ASN A 200 -16.22 -28.38 14.26
C ASN A 200 -16.32 -26.84 14.10
N PHE A 201 -17.19 -26.37 13.20
CA PHE A 201 -17.30 -24.96 12.81
C PHE A 201 -17.62 -24.03 14.00
N THR A 202 -18.56 -24.42 14.86
CA THR A 202 -18.95 -23.61 16.03
C THR A 202 -17.80 -23.44 17.02
N LYS A 203 -16.95 -24.45 17.14
CA LYS A 203 -15.75 -24.37 17.99
C LYS A 203 -14.77 -23.35 17.44
N VAL A 204 -14.45 -23.43 16.14
CA VAL A 204 -13.52 -22.49 15.50
C VAL A 204 -14.06 -21.05 15.60
N ALA A 205 -15.35 -20.86 15.34
CA ALA A 205 -15.99 -19.55 15.45
C ALA A 205 -15.90 -18.96 16.87
N GLY A 206 -16.18 -19.76 17.89
CA GLY A 206 -16.07 -19.32 19.28
C GLY A 206 -14.61 -19.07 19.71
N ASP A 207 -13.68 -19.92 19.28
CA ASP A 207 -12.27 -19.82 19.62
C ASP A 207 -11.64 -18.53 19.03
N PHE A 208 -11.93 -18.21 17.77
CA PHE A 208 -11.36 -17.05 17.07
C PHE A 208 -12.25 -15.79 17.13
N GLY A 209 -13.35 -15.81 17.89
CA GLY A 209 -14.20 -14.64 18.08
C GLY A 209 -14.91 -14.18 16.80
N CYS A 210 -15.35 -15.12 15.96
CA CYS A 210 -16.04 -14.80 14.71
C CYS A 210 -17.44 -14.25 14.96
N CYS A 211 -17.87 -13.29 14.13
CA CYS A 211 -19.23 -12.72 14.19
C CYS A 211 -20.31 -13.77 13.87
N GLN A 212 -19.94 -14.78 13.08
CA GLN A 212 -20.81 -15.89 12.74
C GLN A 212 -20.03 -17.21 12.62
N THR A 213 -20.76 -18.32 12.55
CA THR A 213 -20.16 -19.64 12.27
C THR A 213 -19.91 -19.79 10.77
N PRO A 214 -18.69 -20.14 10.33
CA PRO A 214 -18.36 -20.31 8.91
C PRO A 214 -18.88 -21.65 8.38
N LYS A 215 -20.15 -21.68 7.98
CA LYS A 215 -20.86 -22.93 7.65
C LYS A 215 -20.60 -23.43 6.25
N ASN A 216 -20.36 -22.51 5.30
CA ASN A 216 -20.16 -22.84 3.90
C ASN A 216 -18.68 -22.66 3.49
N PRO A 217 -18.24 -23.24 2.37
CA PRO A 217 -16.85 -23.16 1.93
C PRO A 217 -16.33 -21.73 1.70
N ASP A 218 -17.17 -20.81 1.23
CA ASP A 218 -16.77 -19.42 1.00
C ASP A 218 -16.53 -18.70 2.35
N ASP A 219 -17.38 -18.92 3.36
CA ASP A 219 -17.16 -18.39 4.72
C ASP A 219 -15.90 -19.00 5.39
N GLN A 220 -15.61 -20.28 5.12
CA GLN A 220 -14.41 -20.94 5.64
C GLN A 220 -13.15 -20.35 5.01
N MET A 221 -13.16 -20.08 3.71
CA MET A 221 -12.09 -19.37 3.05
C MET A 221 -11.94 -17.95 3.60
N GLU A 222 -13.04 -17.21 3.79
CA GLU A 222 -13.03 -15.87 4.38
C GLU A 222 -12.37 -15.89 5.78
N LEU A 223 -12.71 -16.87 6.61
CA LEU A 223 -12.04 -17.09 7.89
C LEU A 223 -10.54 -17.32 7.71
N MET A 224 -10.13 -18.23 6.82
CA MET A 224 -8.70 -18.54 6.63
C MET A 224 -7.91 -17.35 6.08
N GLN A 225 -8.52 -16.55 5.20
CA GLN A 225 -7.95 -15.29 4.69
C GLN A 225 -7.78 -14.29 5.84
N ASN A 226 -8.83 -14.02 6.61
CA ASN A 226 -8.78 -13.05 7.70
C ASN A 226 -7.74 -13.44 8.78
N LEU A 227 -7.62 -14.73 9.07
CA LEU A 227 -6.56 -15.24 9.95
C LEU A 227 -5.18 -14.98 9.34
N ALA A 228 -4.97 -15.29 8.05
CA ALA A 228 -3.72 -14.99 7.37
C ALA A 228 -3.41 -13.48 7.41
N ASP A 229 -4.41 -12.62 7.16
CA ASP A 229 -4.30 -11.17 7.15
C ASP A 229 -3.80 -10.59 8.48
N ILE A 230 -4.21 -11.18 9.61
CA ILE A 230 -3.70 -10.78 10.94
C ILE A 230 -2.17 -10.97 11.01
N ILE A 231 -1.64 -12.11 10.53
CA ILE A 231 -0.19 -12.36 10.52
C ILE A 231 0.51 -11.52 9.45
N MET A 232 -0.08 -11.45 8.25
CA MET A 232 0.42 -10.67 7.12
C MET A 232 0.57 -9.20 7.50
N GLY A 233 -0.45 -8.61 8.14
CA GLY A 233 -0.41 -7.23 8.64
C GLY A 233 0.69 -7.01 9.68
N SER A 234 0.90 -7.95 10.60
CA SER A 234 1.99 -7.88 11.58
C SER A 234 3.39 -7.96 11.00
N VAL A 235 3.56 -8.63 9.86
CA VAL A 235 4.83 -8.61 9.12
C VAL A 235 4.95 -7.35 8.27
N GLN A 236 3.93 -7.03 7.47
CA GLN A 236 3.92 -5.87 6.57
C GLN A 236 4.15 -4.57 7.32
N TYR A 237 3.57 -4.40 8.51
CA TYR A 237 3.69 -3.21 9.34
C TYR A 237 4.51 -3.44 10.61
N ASN A 238 5.48 -4.37 10.58
CA ASN A 238 6.29 -4.68 11.75
C ASN A 238 6.93 -3.43 12.38
N GLU A 239 6.62 -3.17 13.66
CA GLU A 239 7.07 -2.00 14.43
C GLU A 239 6.58 -0.64 13.89
N GLU A 240 5.64 -0.64 12.93
CA GLU A 240 5.01 0.54 12.37
C GLU A 240 3.52 0.59 12.71
N GLY A 241 3.02 1.79 13.02
CA GLY A 241 1.60 1.98 13.38
C GLY A 241 1.23 1.37 14.74
N VAL A 242 0.01 0.87 14.84
CA VAL A 242 -0.59 0.33 16.09
C VAL A 242 -0.72 -1.19 16.10
N LEU A 243 -0.29 -1.86 15.03
CA LEU A 243 -0.40 -3.31 14.91
C LEU A 243 0.69 -4.02 15.72
N MET A 244 0.42 -5.29 16.05
CA MET A 244 1.39 -6.15 16.73
C MET A 244 2.60 -6.44 15.83
N SER A 245 3.79 -6.49 16.42
CA SER A 245 5.06 -6.79 15.74
C SER A 245 5.32 -8.29 15.55
N ILE A 246 6.27 -8.62 14.68
CA ILE A 246 6.80 -9.98 14.48
C ILE A 246 7.34 -10.54 15.79
N LYS A 247 8.05 -9.72 16.57
CA LYS A 247 8.60 -10.12 17.87
C LYS A 247 7.50 -10.52 18.85
N GLU A 248 6.38 -9.80 18.90
CA GLU A 248 5.26 -10.13 19.77
C GLU A 248 4.52 -11.39 19.30
N LEU A 249 4.26 -11.50 18.00
CA LEU A 249 3.70 -12.71 17.37
C LEU A 249 4.55 -13.94 17.71
N CYS A 250 5.84 -13.88 17.41
CA CYS A 250 6.74 -15.00 17.63
C CYS A 250 6.95 -15.29 19.11
N GLY A 251 6.90 -14.29 19.99
CA GLY A 251 6.88 -14.47 21.44
C GLY A 251 5.70 -15.34 21.90
N VAL A 252 4.49 -15.07 21.40
CA VAL A 252 3.29 -15.86 21.70
C VAL A 252 3.38 -17.26 21.09
N MET A 253 3.75 -17.36 19.82
CA MET A 253 3.79 -18.63 19.09
C MET A 253 4.87 -19.59 19.62
N THR A 254 5.94 -19.07 20.22
CA THR A 254 7.06 -19.89 20.72
C THR A 254 7.13 -20.04 22.23
N GLU A 255 6.21 -19.41 22.99
CA GLU A 255 6.13 -19.39 24.46
C GLU A 255 6.43 -20.77 25.08
N THR A 256 7.33 -20.86 26.06
CA THR A 256 7.63 -22.12 26.75
C THR A 256 6.73 -22.28 27.97
N THR A 257 6.03 -23.41 28.06
CA THR A 257 5.10 -23.68 29.16
C THR A 257 5.06 -25.16 29.51
N ARG A 258 4.80 -25.48 30.78
CA ARG A 258 4.63 -26.88 31.23
C ARG A 258 3.23 -27.43 30.91
N ASN A 259 2.25 -26.56 30.67
CA ASN A 259 0.88 -26.96 30.34
C ASN A 259 0.80 -27.43 28.87
N THR A 260 0.47 -28.71 28.65
CA THR A 260 0.41 -29.33 27.31
C THR A 260 -0.64 -28.69 26.40
N PHE A 261 -1.80 -28.28 26.92
CA PHE A 261 -2.82 -27.57 26.14
C PHE A 261 -2.29 -26.23 25.61
N ARG A 262 -1.57 -25.47 26.45
CA ARG A 262 -0.92 -24.21 26.05
C ARG A 262 0.30 -24.41 25.13
N LYS A 263 0.75 -25.65 24.91
CA LYS A 263 1.78 -25.98 23.90
C LYS A 263 1.22 -26.09 22.49
N CYS A 264 -0.08 -26.32 22.34
CA CYS A 264 -0.74 -26.49 21.06
C CYS A 264 -0.66 -25.20 20.22
N ALA A 265 -0.22 -25.31 18.95
CA ALA A 265 -0.09 -24.16 18.06
C ALA A 265 -1.43 -23.45 17.81
N TYR A 266 -2.52 -24.22 17.68
CA TYR A 266 -3.89 -23.70 17.57
C TYR A 266 -4.24 -22.74 18.72
N TYR A 267 -4.00 -23.15 19.97
CA TYR A 267 -4.32 -22.34 21.15
C TYR A 267 -3.46 -21.07 21.22
N ARG A 268 -2.18 -21.16 20.84
CA ARG A 268 -1.29 -20.00 20.83
C ARG A 268 -1.72 -18.98 19.80
N TYR A 269 -2.14 -19.45 18.63
CA TYR A 269 -2.60 -18.57 17.59
C TYR A 269 -3.95 -17.93 17.94
N ASN A 270 -4.89 -18.68 18.50
CA ASN A 270 -6.11 -18.11 19.12
C ASN A 270 -5.76 -16.99 20.10
N LYS A 271 -4.86 -17.24 21.07
CA LYS A 271 -4.41 -16.22 22.04
C LYS A 271 -3.88 -14.97 21.33
N TYR A 272 -3.09 -15.15 20.26
CA TYR A 272 -2.57 -14.04 19.47
C TYR A 272 -3.68 -13.24 18.77
N VAL A 273 -4.63 -13.93 18.13
CA VAL A 273 -5.80 -13.30 17.48
C VAL A 273 -6.63 -12.50 18.49
N GLN A 274 -6.83 -13.02 19.71
CA GLN A 274 -7.51 -12.27 20.78
C GLN A 274 -6.72 -11.03 21.22
N MET A 275 -5.38 -11.12 21.30
CA MET A 275 -4.54 -9.96 21.59
C MET A 275 -4.63 -8.90 20.48
N TYR A 276 -4.60 -9.34 19.21
CA TYR A 276 -4.77 -8.48 18.05
C TYR A 276 -6.15 -7.78 18.07
N HIS A 277 -7.23 -8.51 18.30
CA HIS A 277 -8.58 -7.95 18.39
C HIS A 277 -8.71 -6.89 19.50
N ASN A 278 -8.05 -7.07 20.65
CA ASN A 278 -8.05 -6.06 21.71
C ASN A 278 -7.34 -4.75 21.34
N THR A 279 -6.56 -4.73 20.26
CA THR A 279 -5.96 -3.52 19.70
C THR A 279 -6.82 -2.88 18.61
N SER A 280 -7.87 -3.57 18.16
CA SER A 280 -8.82 -3.10 17.15
C SER A 280 -10.13 -2.62 17.78
N ASP A 281 -10.84 -1.71 17.10
CA ASP A 281 -12.20 -1.30 17.49
C ASP A 281 -13.28 -2.30 17.01
N GLU A 282 -12.90 -3.41 16.39
CA GLU A 282 -13.84 -4.41 15.88
C GLU A 282 -14.30 -5.37 16.98
N SER A 283 -15.61 -5.60 17.07
CA SER A 283 -16.20 -6.45 18.13
C SER A 283 -16.03 -7.95 17.89
N CYS A 284 -15.77 -8.36 16.64
CA CYS A 284 -15.63 -9.76 16.23
C CYS A 284 -15.01 -9.85 14.83
N LEU A 285 -14.51 -11.03 14.45
CA LEU A 285 -14.00 -11.31 13.11
C LEU A 285 -15.17 -11.61 12.15
N ASP A 286 -15.44 -10.73 11.20
CA ASP A 286 -16.49 -10.96 10.19
C ASP A 286 -15.99 -11.95 9.12
N VAL A 287 -16.58 -13.14 9.11
CA VAL A 287 -16.22 -14.25 8.20
C VAL A 287 -17.32 -14.54 7.19
N SER A 288 -18.25 -13.61 7.00
CA SER A 288 -19.37 -13.76 6.08
C SER A 288 -18.99 -13.33 4.68
N HIS A 289 -18.86 -14.31 3.77
CA HIS A 289 -18.63 -13.98 2.37
C HIS A 289 -19.79 -13.15 1.78
N GLU A 290 -21.02 -13.46 2.18
CA GLU A 290 -22.20 -12.70 1.77
C GLU A 290 -22.15 -11.24 2.25
N GLU A 291 -21.72 -11.00 3.49
CA GLU A 291 -21.60 -9.64 4.02
C GLU A 291 -20.42 -8.90 3.37
N THR A 292 -19.29 -9.55 3.11
CA THR A 292 -18.19 -8.99 2.31
C THR A 292 -18.68 -8.52 0.93
N VAL A 293 -19.41 -9.37 0.21
CA VAL A 293 -20.01 -9.01 -1.08
C VAL A 293 -21.00 -7.84 -0.93
N LYS A 294 -21.86 -7.88 0.09
CA LYS A 294 -22.84 -6.82 0.35
C LYS A 294 -22.18 -5.48 0.67
N ASN A 295 -21.11 -5.48 1.47
CA ASN A 295 -20.32 -4.30 1.79
C ASN A 295 -19.66 -3.72 0.53
N LEU A 296 -19.07 -4.57 -0.31
CA LEU A 296 -18.47 -4.14 -1.58
C LEU A 296 -19.52 -3.70 -2.60
N MET A 297 -20.76 -4.16 -2.51
CA MET A 297 -21.88 -3.69 -3.34
C MET A 297 -22.47 -2.34 -2.88
N ASP A 298 -22.12 -1.86 -1.69
CA ASP A 298 -22.52 -0.52 -1.24
C ASP A 298 -21.82 0.55 -2.07
N THR A 299 -22.64 1.36 -2.75
CA THR A 299 -22.17 2.44 -3.64
C THR A 299 -22.27 3.82 -2.98
N SER A 300 -22.67 3.88 -1.70
CA SER A 300 -22.82 5.10 -0.94
C SER A 300 -21.48 5.79 -0.70
N HIS A 301 -21.40 7.08 -1.03
CA HIS A 301 -20.22 7.90 -0.77
C HIS A 301 -19.97 8.11 0.74
N LYS A 302 -20.92 7.75 1.63
CA LYS A 302 -20.79 7.90 3.09
C LYS A 302 -20.37 6.61 3.80
N SER A 303 -20.18 5.51 3.07
CA SER A 303 -19.80 4.23 3.67
C SER A 303 -18.42 4.31 4.32
N ARG A 304 -18.26 3.69 5.50
CA ARG A 304 -16.96 3.59 6.20
C ARG A 304 -15.96 2.71 5.43
N ARG A 305 -16.45 1.71 4.69
CA ARG A 305 -15.65 0.77 3.88
C ARG A 305 -15.55 1.17 2.41
N ARG A 306 -15.84 2.44 2.08
CA ARG A 306 -15.80 2.91 0.68
C ARG A 306 -14.45 2.65 0.02
N ALA A 307 -13.33 2.87 0.70
CA ALA A 307 -12.00 2.66 0.09
C ALA A 307 -11.79 1.22 -0.42
N GLU A 308 -12.36 0.22 0.25
CA GLU A 308 -12.24 -1.20 -0.14
C GLU A 308 -12.91 -1.47 -1.49
N ARG A 309 -14.08 -0.88 -1.76
CA ARG A 309 -14.75 -1.02 -3.06
C ARG A 309 -13.91 -0.43 -4.19
N GLN A 310 -13.39 0.77 -4.04
CA GLN A 310 -12.54 1.43 -5.04
C GLN A 310 -11.25 0.63 -5.27
N TRP A 311 -10.60 0.20 -4.20
CA TRP A 311 -9.35 -0.54 -4.30
C TRP A 311 -9.59 -1.89 -4.99
N THR A 312 -10.65 -2.60 -4.61
CA THR A 312 -11.04 -3.86 -5.27
C THR A 312 -11.39 -3.66 -6.74
N TYR A 313 -12.00 -2.53 -7.10
CA TYR A 313 -12.20 -2.19 -8.50
C TYR A 313 -10.85 -2.07 -9.23
N GLN A 314 -9.87 -1.36 -8.67
CA GLN A 314 -8.54 -1.22 -9.26
C GLN A 314 -7.76 -2.54 -9.35
N THR A 315 -7.91 -3.46 -8.39
CA THR A 315 -7.34 -4.82 -8.49
C THR A 315 -8.00 -5.60 -9.63
N CYS A 316 -9.31 -5.44 -9.83
CA CYS A 316 -10.05 -6.05 -10.93
C CYS A 316 -9.82 -5.38 -12.30
N THR A 317 -9.31 -4.14 -12.36
CA THR A 317 -9.15 -3.41 -13.63
C THR A 317 -7.71 -3.14 -14.05
N GLU A 318 -6.77 -3.11 -13.12
CA GLU A 318 -5.39 -2.67 -13.38
C GLU A 318 -4.34 -3.58 -12.76
N PHE A 319 -4.49 -3.98 -11.49
CA PHE A 319 -3.33 -4.43 -10.71
C PHE A 319 -3.28 -5.93 -10.43
N GLY A 320 -4.42 -6.58 -10.21
CA GLY A 320 -4.43 -7.86 -9.51
C GLY A 320 -4.03 -7.68 -8.05
N PHE A 321 -2.93 -8.30 -7.65
CA PHE A 321 -2.41 -8.37 -6.28
C PHE A 321 -3.20 -9.31 -5.37
N TYR A 322 -3.75 -10.39 -5.94
CA TYR A 322 -4.42 -11.43 -5.16
C TYR A 322 -3.38 -12.23 -4.37
N GLN A 323 -3.41 -12.11 -3.05
CA GLN A 323 -2.45 -12.74 -2.15
C GLN A 323 -2.90 -14.17 -1.86
N THR A 324 -2.42 -15.10 -2.66
CA THR A 324 -2.86 -16.50 -2.59
C THR A 324 -1.92 -17.37 -1.79
N CYS A 325 -2.34 -18.60 -1.52
CA CYS A 325 -1.59 -19.58 -0.75
C CYS A 325 -1.62 -20.98 -1.40
N GLU A 326 -1.83 -21.04 -2.72
CA GLU A 326 -1.86 -22.32 -3.46
C GLU A 326 -0.47 -22.95 -3.60
N ASP A 327 0.60 -22.18 -3.39
CA ASP A 327 1.98 -22.68 -3.36
C ASP A 327 2.32 -23.36 -2.01
N THR A 328 2.98 -24.52 -2.08
CA THR A 328 3.49 -25.28 -0.92
C THR A 328 4.43 -24.51 0.02
N THR A 329 5.03 -23.42 -0.45
CA THR A 329 5.92 -22.55 0.33
C THR A 329 5.16 -21.61 1.25
N CYS A 330 3.88 -21.34 0.96
CA CYS A 330 3.02 -20.49 1.75
C CYS A 330 2.89 -21.02 3.20
N PRO A 331 2.96 -20.14 4.22
CA PRO A 331 2.84 -20.55 5.63
C PRO A 331 1.40 -20.75 6.12
N PHE A 332 0.40 -20.42 5.29
CA PHE A 332 -1.02 -20.40 5.65
C PHE A 332 -1.79 -21.57 5.03
N SER A 333 -3.09 -21.41 4.79
CA SER A 333 -3.95 -22.47 4.23
C SER A 333 -4.11 -22.33 2.71
N GLY A 334 -4.00 -23.45 2.01
CA GLY A 334 -4.25 -23.56 0.57
C GLY A 334 -5.71 -23.34 0.16
N MET A 335 -6.63 -23.13 1.12
CA MET A 335 -7.99 -22.67 0.86
C MET A 335 -8.02 -21.27 0.22
N VAL A 336 -6.98 -20.46 0.43
CA VAL A 336 -6.86 -19.10 -0.11
C VAL A 336 -6.40 -19.17 -1.58
N THR A 337 -7.36 -19.29 -2.48
CA THR A 337 -7.12 -19.52 -3.93
C THR A 337 -7.37 -18.28 -4.77
N LEU A 338 -6.66 -18.18 -5.91
CA LEU A 338 -6.87 -17.14 -6.90
C LEU A 338 -8.30 -17.16 -7.46
N GLN A 339 -8.83 -18.37 -7.71
CA GLN A 339 -10.16 -18.53 -8.26
C GLN A 339 -11.22 -17.89 -7.35
N ALA A 340 -11.10 -18.11 -6.04
CA ALA A 340 -12.08 -17.59 -5.10
C ALA A 340 -11.95 -16.07 -4.93
N GLN A 341 -10.73 -15.53 -4.81
CA GLN A 341 -10.52 -14.08 -4.72
C GLN A 341 -11.01 -13.33 -5.97
N THR A 342 -10.80 -13.88 -7.16
CA THR A 342 -11.21 -13.22 -8.42
C THR A 342 -12.71 -13.30 -8.72
N LYS A 343 -13.51 -14.12 -8.01
CA LYS A 343 -14.99 -14.15 -8.15
C LYS A 343 -15.61 -12.80 -7.81
N ILE A 344 -15.01 -12.04 -6.90
CA ILE A 344 -15.54 -10.74 -6.48
C ILE A 344 -15.63 -9.76 -7.65
N CYS A 345 -14.69 -9.82 -8.61
CA CYS A 345 -14.68 -8.95 -9.78
C CYS A 345 -15.94 -9.10 -10.64
N THR A 346 -16.33 -10.35 -10.88
CA THR A 346 -17.54 -10.65 -11.66
C THR A 346 -18.79 -10.35 -10.85
N LYS A 347 -18.79 -10.71 -9.56
CA LYS A 347 -19.97 -10.55 -8.69
C LYS A 347 -20.31 -9.09 -8.41
N VAL A 348 -19.32 -8.25 -8.14
CA VAL A 348 -19.49 -6.86 -7.68
C VAL A 348 -19.46 -5.85 -8.83
N PHE A 349 -18.63 -6.10 -9.85
CA PHE A 349 -18.40 -5.14 -10.92
C PHE A 349 -18.80 -5.65 -12.31
N GLY A 350 -19.25 -6.91 -12.44
CA GLY A 350 -19.53 -7.51 -13.75
C GLY A 350 -18.28 -7.72 -14.61
N ILE A 351 -17.08 -7.65 -14.01
CA ILE A 351 -15.81 -7.81 -14.73
C ILE A 351 -15.49 -9.31 -14.82
N SER A 352 -15.37 -9.81 -16.04
CA SER A 352 -15.02 -11.22 -16.29
C SER A 352 -13.59 -11.53 -15.82
N GLN A 353 -13.43 -12.62 -15.07
CA GLN A 353 -12.12 -13.13 -14.65
C GLN A 353 -11.18 -13.37 -15.84
N HIS A 354 -11.71 -13.79 -16.98
CA HIS A 354 -10.93 -14.01 -18.20
C HIS A 354 -10.28 -12.73 -18.76
N SER A 355 -10.80 -11.55 -18.39
CA SER A 355 -10.23 -10.27 -18.83
C SER A 355 -9.05 -9.81 -17.96
N LEU A 356 -8.93 -10.30 -16.72
CA LEU A 356 -7.94 -9.81 -15.75
C LEU A 356 -6.50 -9.92 -16.26
N PRO A 357 -6.03 -11.05 -16.85
CA PRO A 357 -4.65 -11.15 -17.33
C PRO A 357 -4.30 -10.07 -18.36
N SER A 358 -5.20 -9.78 -19.29
CA SER A 358 -4.96 -8.77 -20.35
C SER A 358 -4.88 -7.34 -19.79
N ARG A 359 -5.69 -7.03 -18.77
CA ARG A 359 -5.71 -5.74 -18.09
C ARG A 359 -4.42 -5.50 -17.30
N ILE A 360 -3.97 -6.53 -16.58
CA ILE A 360 -2.73 -6.50 -15.80
C ILE A 360 -1.50 -6.41 -16.74
N ALA A 361 -1.53 -7.14 -17.85
CA ALA A 361 -0.50 -7.04 -18.89
C ALA A 361 -0.44 -5.62 -19.48
N PHE A 362 -1.59 -4.97 -19.69
CA PHE A 362 -1.62 -3.57 -20.13
C PHE A 362 -0.97 -2.63 -19.11
N THR A 363 -1.29 -2.76 -17.82
CA THR A 363 -0.66 -1.94 -16.75
C THR A 363 0.86 -2.08 -16.78
N ASN A 364 1.38 -3.30 -16.84
CA ASN A 364 2.83 -3.54 -16.92
C ASN A 364 3.43 -3.01 -18.21
N SER A 365 2.77 -3.18 -19.36
CA SER A 365 3.25 -2.63 -20.63
C SER A 365 3.25 -1.10 -20.62
N TYR A 366 2.29 -0.48 -19.94
CA TYR A 366 2.16 0.97 -19.89
C TYR A 366 3.21 1.60 -18.97
N TYR A 367 3.53 0.97 -17.84
CA TYR A 367 4.43 1.51 -16.82
C TYR A 367 5.86 0.92 -16.81
N GLY A 368 6.07 -0.25 -17.42
CA GLY A 368 7.37 -0.93 -17.48
C GLY A 368 7.59 -2.01 -16.41
N GLY A 369 6.62 -2.24 -15.51
CA GLY A 369 6.72 -3.26 -14.46
C GLY A 369 7.90 -3.03 -13.51
N ASP A 370 8.62 -4.10 -13.17
CA ASP A 370 9.81 -4.12 -12.31
C ASP A 370 11.13 -3.81 -13.05
N ASN A 371 11.06 -3.52 -14.35
CA ASN A 371 12.18 -2.96 -15.11
C ASN A 371 11.80 -1.67 -15.84
N PRO A 372 11.38 -0.62 -15.10
CA PRO A 372 10.92 0.61 -15.70
C PRO A 372 12.10 1.42 -16.25
N ASN A 373 11.95 1.97 -17.45
CA ASN A 373 12.91 2.93 -18.00
C ASN A 373 12.69 4.32 -17.37
N THR A 374 12.95 4.43 -16.07
CA THR A 374 12.72 5.65 -15.27
C THR A 374 14.02 6.33 -14.88
N TYR A 375 14.02 7.66 -14.90
CA TYR A 375 15.16 8.49 -14.50
C TYR A 375 14.80 9.38 -13.29
N ARG A 376 15.71 9.46 -12.31
CA ARG A 376 15.53 10.20 -11.04
C ARG A 376 14.33 9.69 -10.24
N VAL A 377 14.19 8.36 -10.18
CA VAL A 377 13.27 7.68 -9.28
C VAL A 377 14.10 6.88 -8.29
N LEU A 378 13.82 7.08 -7.00
CA LEU A 378 14.42 6.36 -5.89
C LEU A 378 13.40 5.33 -5.39
N TYR A 379 13.66 4.05 -5.67
CA TYR A 379 12.83 2.95 -5.19
C TYR A 379 13.35 2.48 -3.83
N VAL A 380 12.58 2.72 -2.79
CA VAL A 380 12.94 2.34 -1.42
C VAL A 380 12.17 1.09 -1.05
N ASN A 381 12.84 0.06 -0.51
CA ASN A 381 12.18 -1.20 -0.16
C ASN A 381 12.61 -1.71 1.22
N GLY A 382 11.63 -2.14 2.01
CA GLY A 382 11.85 -2.85 3.26
C GLY A 382 12.19 -4.33 3.03
N GLY A 383 13.13 -4.88 3.80
CA GLY A 383 13.55 -6.27 3.63
C GLY A 383 12.58 -7.30 4.18
N VAL A 384 11.71 -6.93 5.14
CA VAL A 384 10.61 -7.79 5.60
C VAL A 384 9.26 -7.43 4.99
N ASP A 385 9.21 -6.36 4.18
CA ASP A 385 8.02 -5.96 3.44
C ASP A 385 7.70 -6.98 2.32
N PRO A 386 6.52 -7.62 2.32
CA PRO A 386 6.11 -8.53 1.25
C PRO A 386 5.97 -7.86 -0.12
N TRP A 387 5.63 -6.57 -0.17
CA TRP A 387 5.41 -5.85 -1.44
C TRP A 387 6.68 -5.62 -2.26
N LYS A 388 7.87 -5.80 -1.67
CA LYS A 388 9.15 -5.64 -2.37
C LYS A 388 9.26 -6.50 -3.63
N GLU A 389 8.59 -7.65 -3.67
CA GLU A 389 8.59 -8.59 -4.80
C GLU A 389 7.94 -8.02 -6.07
N LEU A 390 7.16 -6.94 -5.92
CA LEU A 390 6.52 -6.22 -7.03
C LEU A 390 7.15 -4.84 -7.27
N SER A 391 8.27 -4.54 -6.60
CA SER A 391 9.01 -3.29 -6.70
C SER A 391 10.31 -3.47 -7.49
N VAL A 392 11.02 -2.36 -7.73
CA VAL A 392 12.39 -2.37 -8.26
C VAL A 392 13.36 -2.53 -7.09
N VAL A 393 13.96 -3.72 -6.95
CA VAL A 393 14.88 -4.06 -5.85
C VAL A 393 16.35 -4.16 -6.28
N GLN A 394 16.63 -4.09 -7.57
CA GLN A 394 17.98 -4.10 -8.14
C GLN A 394 18.13 -2.95 -9.14
N ASP A 395 19.29 -2.30 -9.14
CA ASP A 395 19.59 -1.23 -10.08
C ASP A 395 19.75 -1.82 -11.50
N SER A 396 18.82 -1.52 -12.40
CA SER A 396 18.89 -1.94 -13.81
C SER A 396 19.58 -0.90 -14.72
N SER A 397 19.91 0.29 -14.20
CA SER A 397 20.59 1.38 -14.93
C SER A 397 21.50 2.20 -14.00
N GLU A 398 22.45 2.95 -14.58
CA GLU A 398 23.38 3.84 -13.83
C GLU A 398 22.68 4.97 -13.05
N GLU A 399 21.39 5.24 -13.33
CA GLU A 399 20.66 6.39 -12.77
C GLU A 399 19.35 6.04 -12.04
N SER A 400 18.83 4.81 -12.16
CA SER A 400 17.81 4.27 -11.26
C SER A 400 18.47 3.89 -9.95
N GLN A 401 17.97 4.42 -8.84
CA GLN A 401 18.62 4.27 -7.54
C GLN A 401 17.69 3.48 -6.63
N THR A 402 18.16 2.37 -6.10
CA THR A 402 17.46 1.58 -5.10
C THR A 402 18.03 1.82 -3.71
N VAL A 403 17.16 1.88 -2.70
CA VAL A 403 17.55 1.86 -1.28
C VAL A 403 16.87 0.68 -0.63
N PHE A 404 17.65 -0.34 -0.29
CA PHE A 404 17.15 -1.56 0.34
C PHE A 404 17.45 -1.58 1.84
N ILE A 405 16.42 -1.59 2.67
CA ILE A 405 16.53 -1.51 4.13
C ILE A 405 16.20 -2.89 4.74
N LYS A 406 17.25 -3.66 5.04
CA LYS A 406 17.20 -5.12 5.27
C LYS A 406 16.17 -5.65 6.28
N ASP A 407 15.92 -4.95 7.39
CA ASP A 407 15.10 -5.40 8.52
C ASP A 407 13.98 -4.41 8.83
N THR A 408 13.41 -3.83 7.78
CA THR A 408 12.39 -2.79 7.86
C THR A 408 11.13 -3.20 7.11
N ALA A 409 10.00 -2.71 7.61
CA ALA A 409 8.65 -2.99 7.16
C ALA A 409 8.21 -2.06 6.01
N HIS A 410 6.96 -2.21 5.59
CA HIS A 410 6.35 -1.47 4.50
C HIS A 410 6.27 0.04 4.82
N CYS A 411 6.83 0.87 3.94
CA CYS A 411 6.83 2.34 4.00
C CYS A 411 7.40 2.96 5.30
N ALA A 412 8.12 2.20 6.12
CA ALA A 412 8.61 2.68 7.41
C ALA A 412 9.56 3.88 7.30
N ASP A 413 10.29 4.00 6.19
CA ASP A 413 11.15 5.15 5.88
C ASP A 413 10.38 6.46 5.82
N MET A 414 9.11 6.44 5.42
CA MET A 414 8.28 7.64 5.30
C MET A 414 7.80 8.19 6.65
N SER A 415 7.73 7.34 7.67
CA SER A 415 7.38 7.74 9.03
C SER A 415 8.40 8.74 9.58
N LYS A 416 7.94 9.58 10.52
CA LYS A 416 8.84 10.46 11.27
C LYS A 416 9.86 9.62 12.06
N GLU A 417 11.10 10.09 12.13
CA GLU A 417 12.15 9.42 12.88
C GLU A 417 11.79 9.28 14.37
N ARG A 418 12.02 8.08 14.92
CA ARG A 418 11.88 7.74 16.34
C ARG A 418 13.22 7.29 16.91
N LEU A 419 13.42 7.53 18.21
CA LEU A 419 14.63 7.08 18.92
C LEU A 419 14.78 5.56 18.95
N THR A 420 13.66 4.83 18.82
CA THR A 420 13.60 3.37 18.79
C THR A 420 13.89 2.80 17.40
N ASP A 421 14.05 3.64 16.37
CA ASP A 421 14.25 3.16 15.01
C ASP A 421 15.58 2.40 14.87
N ARG A 422 15.49 1.28 14.15
CA ARG A 422 16.64 0.43 13.84
C ARG A 422 17.72 1.23 13.12
N HIS A 423 18.97 0.84 13.34
CA HIS A 423 20.12 1.52 12.74
C HIS A 423 20.06 1.52 11.21
N SER A 424 19.62 0.41 10.61
CA SER A 424 19.37 0.25 9.18
C SER A 424 18.33 1.24 8.65
N LEU A 425 17.20 1.43 9.33
CA LEU A 425 16.16 2.38 8.96
C LEU A 425 16.69 3.82 8.98
N ARG A 426 17.40 4.21 10.05
CA ARG A 426 18.05 5.52 10.12
C ARG A 426 19.06 5.73 8.99
N LYS A 427 19.87 4.71 8.68
CA LYS A 427 20.81 4.77 7.55
C LYS A 427 20.07 4.91 6.21
N GLY A 428 18.98 4.15 6.01
CA GLY A 428 18.15 4.23 4.81
C GLY A 428 17.56 5.63 4.61
N ARG A 429 17.03 6.26 5.66
CA ARG A 429 16.56 7.66 5.62
C ARG A 429 17.68 8.63 5.27
N GLN A 430 18.86 8.47 5.85
CA GLN A 430 20.02 9.29 5.52
C GLN A 430 20.44 9.14 4.04
N GLU A 431 20.38 7.92 3.51
CA GLU A 431 20.62 7.67 2.09
C GLU A 431 19.58 8.39 1.23
N ILE A 432 18.28 8.27 1.54
CA ILE A 432 17.18 8.99 0.84
C ILE A 432 17.40 10.51 0.85
N GLU A 433 17.71 11.10 1.99
CA GLU A 433 18.03 12.53 2.14
C GLU A 433 19.17 12.94 1.22
N ASN A 434 20.25 12.16 1.19
CA ASN A 434 21.41 12.42 0.34
C ASN A 434 21.06 12.34 -1.17
N HIS A 435 20.11 11.49 -1.56
CA HIS A 435 19.60 11.44 -2.93
C HIS A 435 18.80 12.70 -3.28
N VAL A 436 17.84 13.07 -2.43
CA VAL A 436 17.00 14.27 -2.63
C VAL A 436 17.84 15.54 -2.66
N ALA A 437 18.78 15.71 -1.72
CA ALA A 437 19.69 16.85 -1.68
C ALA A 437 20.55 16.95 -2.96
N ARG A 438 21.06 15.82 -3.46
CA ARG A 438 21.79 15.78 -4.74
C ARG A 438 20.93 16.19 -5.91
N TRP A 439 19.70 15.69 -6.01
CA TRP A 439 18.78 16.08 -7.08
C TRP A 439 18.48 17.58 -7.07
N LEU A 440 18.21 18.16 -5.89
CA LEU A 440 17.99 19.60 -5.76
C LEU A 440 19.21 20.41 -6.19
N LYS A 441 20.43 19.97 -5.81
CA LYS A 441 21.68 20.61 -6.24
C LYS A 441 21.89 20.51 -7.76
N THR A 442 21.69 19.33 -8.35
CA THR A 442 21.80 19.13 -9.80
C THR A 442 20.78 19.98 -10.54
N ALA A 443 19.53 20.04 -10.07
CA ALA A 443 18.49 20.87 -10.68
C ALA A 443 18.89 22.36 -10.68
N ALA A 444 19.49 22.85 -9.59
CA ALA A 444 19.98 24.22 -9.51
C ALA A 444 21.11 24.49 -10.53
N LEU A 445 22.04 23.55 -10.70
CA LEU A 445 23.15 23.66 -11.67
C LEU A 445 22.66 23.60 -13.12
N GLU A 446 21.71 22.71 -13.43
CA GLU A 446 21.09 22.61 -14.77
C GLU A 446 20.41 23.93 -15.17
N LYS A 447 19.75 24.59 -14.20
CA LYS A 447 19.10 25.90 -14.41
C LYS A 447 20.11 27.03 -14.64
N MET A 448 21.27 27.00 -14.00
CA MET A 448 22.34 27.99 -14.20
C MET A 448 23.02 27.84 -15.58
N THR A 449 23.11 26.62 -16.09
CA THR A 449 23.82 26.32 -17.35
C THR A 449 22.96 26.43 -18.60
N LYS A 450 21.62 26.43 -18.46
CA LYS A 450 20.66 26.66 -19.56
C LYS A 450 19.64 27.76 -19.21
N PRO A 451 20.05 29.04 -19.14
CA PRO A 451 19.11 30.13 -18.91
C PRO A 451 18.24 30.36 -20.16
N GLY A 452 16.99 29.85 -20.17
CA GLY A 452 15.98 30.21 -21.17
C GLY A 452 15.27 29.07 -21.92
N ALA A 453 15.29 27.83 -21.41
CA ALA A 453 14.42 26.76 -21.92
C ALA A 453 13.04 26.77 -21.23
#